data_AF-A0A2E0JFP1-F1
#
_entry.id   AF-A0A2E0JFP1-F1
#
_cell.length_a   1.000
_cell.length_b   1.000
_cell.length_c   1.000
_cell.angle_alpha   90.00
_cell.angle_beta   90.00
_cell.angle_gamma   90.00
#
_symmetry.space_group_name_H-M   'P 1'
#
loop_
_entity.id
_entity.type
_entity.pdbx_description
1 polymer ?
#
loop_
_entity_poly.entity_id
_entity_poly.type
_entity_poly.pdbx_seq_one_letter_code
_entity_poly.pdbx_strand_id
1 'polypeptide(L)'
;MTIAVAGDYGNPRPALVVQDDAFAELPSVVVLRITSDVHEWPLFRITVAPSQENGLRAVSQIMVDKPAAVPVAKLGRRIGRIETPLLAEVDQALARFLGV
;
A
#
# COMPACT_ATOMS: atom_id res chain seq x y z
N MET A 1 -2.01 -4.94 -5.67
CA MET A 1 -1.59 -4.03 -6.77
C MET A 1 -0.91 -2.80 -6.17
N THR A 2 0.20 -2.28 -6.73
CA THR A 2 0.83 -1.04 -6.22
C THR A 2 0.43 0.16 -7.08
N ILE A 3 -0.15 1.17 -6.47
CA ILE A 3 -0.65 2.38 -7.14
C ILE A 3 0.00 3.62 -6.56
N ALA A 4 0.13 4.68 -7.35
CA ALA A 4 0.36 6.00 -6.77
C ALA A 4 -0.99 6.54 -6.25
N VAL A 5 -1.05 7.00 -5.00
CA VAL A 5 -2.19 7.77 -4.51
C VAL A 5 -1.78 9.24 -4.50
N ALA A 6 -2.62 10.10 -5.08
CA ALA A 6 -2.43 11.54 -4.93
C ALA A 6 -2.62 11.89 -3.44
N GLY A 7 -1.55 12.31 -2.77
CA GLY A 7 -1.62 12.79 -1.40
C GLY A 7 -2.24 14.18 -1.35
N ASP A 8 -2.86 14.53 -0.21
CA ASP A 8 -3.47 15.86 0.03
C ASP A 8 -2.47 17.04 0.00
N TYR A 9 -1.19 16.80 -0.33
CA TYR A 9 -0.07 17.76 -0.33
C TYR A 9 0.73 17.79 -1.64
N GLY A 10 0.10 17.47 -2.78
CA GLY A 10 0.65 17.74 -4.12
C GLY A 10 1.75 16.78 -4.63
N ASN A 11 2.43 16.04 -3.75
CA ASN A 11 3.37 14.98 -4.18
C ASN A 11 2.70 13.60 -4.18
N PRO A 12 2.61 12.90 -5.33
CA PRO A 12 2.06 11.55 -5.39
C PRO A 12 2.92 10.61 -4.55
N ARG A 13 2.29 9.91 -3.60
CA ARG A 13 2.96 8.91 -2.76
C ARG A 13 2.50 7.51 -3.15
N PRO A 14 3.41 6.53 -3.24
CA PRO A 14 3.01 5.15 -3.48
C PRO A 14 2.07 4.65 -2.38
N ALA A 15 1.16 3.77 -2.76
CA ALA A 15 0.25 3.05 -1.89
C ALA A 15 0.00 1.64 -2.43
N LEU A 16 -0.29 0.72 -1.54
CA LEU A 16 -0.67 -0.65 -1.86
C LEU A 16 -2.19 -0.75 -1.81
N VAL A 17 -2.82 -1.16 -2.91
CA VAL A 17 -4.24 -1.57 -2.88
C VAL A 17 -4.35 -2.90 -2.14
N VAL A 18 -5.23 -2.93 -1.14
CA VAL A 18 -5.56 -4.11 -0.33
C VAL A 18 -7.04 -4.52 -0.44
N GLN A 19 -7.82 -3.81 -1.25
CA GLN A 19 -9.21 -4.16 -1.55
C GLN A 19 -9.26 -5.37 -2.50
N ASP A 20 -10.15 -6.30 -2.19
CA ASP A 20 -10.45 -7.45 -3.05
C ASP A 20 -11.12 -6.98 -4.36
N ASP A 21 -10.75 -7.62 -5.46
CA ASP A 21 -11.23 -7.31 -6.81
C ASP A 21 -12.76 -7.51 -6.94
N ALA A 22 -13.38 -8.32 -6.08
CA ALA A 22 -14.84 -8.47 -6.01
C ALA A 22 -15.57 -7.15 -5.68
N PHE A 23 -14.87 -6.17 -5.11
CA PHE A 23 -15.41 -4.84 -4.79
C PHE A 23 -14.90 -3.74 -5.73
N ALA A 24 -14.35 -4.09 -6.90
CA ALA A 24 -13.75 -3.13 -7.83
C ALA A 24 -14.72 -2.05 -8.38
N GLU A 25 -16.03 -2.30 -8.34
CA GLU A 25 -17.05 -1.34 -8.82
C GLU A 25 -17.36 -0.22 -7.80
N LEU A 26 -16.83 -0.31 -6.57
CA LEU A 26 -17.04 0.74 -5.57
C LEU A 26 -16.33 2.06 -5.96
N PRO A 27 -16.90 3.22 -5.60
CA PRO A 27 -16.34 4.53 -5.95
C PRO A 27 -15.05 4.89 -5.20
N SER A 28 -14.65 4.06 -4.22
CA SER A 28 -13.42 4.19 -3.46
C SER A 28 -12.71 2.85 -3.34
N VAL A 29 -11.39 2.90 -3.20
CA VAL A 29 -10.53 1.74 -2.97
C VAL A 29 -9.84 1.84 -1.62
N VAL A 30 -9.72 0.71 -0.91
CA VAL A 30 -8.92 0.62 0.32
C VAL A 30 -7.44 0.45 -0.01
N VAL A 31 -6.60 1.31 0.58
CA VAL A 31 -5.14 1.32 0.37
C VAL A 31 -4.38 1.35 1.70
N LEU A 32 -3.17 0.81 1.68
CA LEU A 32 -2.13 1.06 2.69
C LEU A 32 -1.10 2.03 2.12
N ARG A 33 -0.73 3.05 2.90
CA ARG A 33 0.29 4.01 2.47
C ARG A 33 1.68 3.41 2.47
N ILE A 34 2.53 3.83 1.53
CA ILE A 34 3.95 3.46 1.47
C ILE A 34 4.79 4.71 1.73
N THR A 35 5.87 4.56 2.50
CA THR A 35 6.81 5.63 2.79
C THR A 35 8.26 5.14 2.66
N SER A 36 9.14 5.98 2.12
CA SER A 36 10.59 5.75 2.17
C SER A 36 11.22 6.23 3.49
N ASP A 37 10.41 6.76 4.39
CA ASP A 37 10.80 7.18 5.74
C ASP A 37 10.73 5.95 6.68
N VAL A 38 11.84 5.22 6.72
CA VAL A 38 11.94 3.91 7.37
C VAL A 38 12.16 4.06 8.86
N HIS A 39 11.30 3.42 9.65
CA HIS A 39 11.36 3.42 11.12
C HIS A 39 11.44 1.99 11.65
N GLU A 40 12.10 1.80 12.81
CA GLU A 40 12.09 0.52 13.51
C GLU A 40 10.79 0.32 14.30
N TRP A 41 9.71 -0.06 13.60
CA TRP A 41 8.43 -0.44 14.20
C TRP A 41 7.95 -1.79 13.64
N PRO A 42 8.41 -2.93 14.21
CA PRO A 42 8.25 -4.25 13.61
C PRO A 42 6.81 -4.79 13.58
N LEU A 43 5.88 -4.20 14.34
CA LEU A 43 4.53 -4.76 14.47
C LEU A 43 3.63 -4.48 13.26
N PHE A 44 3.84 -3.37 12.55
CA PHE A 44 2.94 -2.91 11.48
C PHE A 44 3.67 -2.18 10.35
N ARG A 45 5.01 -2.26 10.31
CA ARG A 45 5.82 -1.72 9.22
C ARG A 45 6.54 -2.85 8.50
N ILE A 46 6.03 -3.15 7.30
CA ILE A 46 6.58 -4.19 6.44
C ILE A 46 7.54 -3.53 5.45
N THR A 47 8.82 -3.90 5.54
CA THR A 47 9.87 -3.35 4.69
C THR A 47 9.84 -3.99 3.31
N VAL A 48 9.90 -3.15 2.27
CA VAL A 48 9.95 -3.57 0.86
C VAL A 48 11.17 -2.95 0.20
N ALA A 49 11.98 -3.81 -0.43
CA ALA A 49 13.10 -3.38 -1.25
C ALA A 49 12.59 -2.92 -2.64
N PRO A 50 13.23 -1.92 -3.28
CA PRO A 50 12.83 -1.49 -4.60
C PRO A 50 13.13 -2.59 -5.64
N SER A 51 12.17 -2.85 -6.53
CA SER A 51 12.32 -3.79 -7.64
C SER A 51 11.70 -3.22 -8.91
N GLN A 52 12.10 -3.76 -10.07
CA GLN A 52 11.47 -3.39 -11.34
C GLN A 52 9.97 -3.75 -11.34
N GLU A 53 9.58 -4.83 -10.65
CA GLU A 53 8.21 -5.29 -10.57
C GLU A 53 7.34 -4.39 -9.69
N ASN A 54 7.85 -3.94 -8.54
CA ASN A 54 7.08 -3.11 -7.61
C ASN A 54 7.12 -1.61 -7.93
N GLY A 55 8.09 -1.18 -8.75
CA GLY A 55 8.21 0.20 -9.24
C GLY A 55 8.63 1.22 -8.18
N LEU A 56 9.06 0.76 -6.99
CA LEU A 56 9.61 1.61 -5.95
C LEU A 56 11.04 2.03 -6.31
N ARG A 57 11.43 3.21 -5.84
CA ARG A 57 12.75 3.82 -6.14
C ARG A 57 13.73 3.76 -4.98
N ALA A 58 13.24 3.42 -3.79
CA ALA A 58 14.01 3.34 -2.56
C ALA A 58 13.40 2.27 -1.66
N VAL A 59 14.19 1.78 -0.70
CA VAL A 59 13.67 0.97 0.40
C VAL A 59 12.54 1.74 1.06
N SER A 60 11.41 1.07 1.22
CA SER A 60 10.19 1.68 1.72
C SER A 60 9.51 0.77 2.73
N GLN A 61 8.55 1.30 3.46
CA GLN A 61 7.70 0.56 4.38
C GLN A 61 6.23 0.73 4.00
N ILE A 62 5.51 -0.39 3.98
CA ILE A 62 4.06 -0.44 3.93
C ILE A 62 3.55 -0.20 5.35
N MET A 63 2.68 0.80 5.52
CA MET A 63 2.14 1.21 6.82
C MET A 63 0.81 0.52 7.08
N VAL A 64 0.85 -0.64 7.73
CA VAL A 64 -0.34 -1.46 8.04
C VAL A 64 -1.29 -0.72 8.99
N ASP A 65 -0.75 0.17 9.83
CA ASP A 65 -1.50 0.98 10.80
C ASP A 65 -2.33 2.13 10.18
N LYS A 66 -2.24 2.32 8.86
CA LYS A 66 -2.85 3.46 8.16
C LYS A 66 -3.70 3.03 6.94
N PRO A 67 -4.69 2.12 7.10
CA PRO A 67 -5.64 1.87 6.03
C PRO A 67 -6.49 3.11 5.76
N ALA A 68 -6.73 3.40 4.49
CA ALA A 68 -7.56 4.52 4.07
C ALA A 68 -8.40 4.15 2.84
N ALA A 69 -9.66 4.58 2.83
CA ALA A 69 -10.49 4.58 1.63
C ALA A 69 -10.17 5.84 0.82
N VAL A 70 -9.80 5.65 -0.45
CA VAL A 70 -9.44 6.74 -1.37
C VAL A 70 -10.38 6.70 -2.57
N PRO A 71 -10.98 7.84 -2.98
CA PRO A 71 -11.79 7.89 -4.19
C PRO A 71 -11.00 7.41 -5.41
N VAL A 72 -11.62 6.61 -6.29
CA VAL A 72 -10.96 6.10 -7.51
C VAL A 72 -10.41 7.24 -8.38
N ALA A 73 -11.11 8.38 -8.41
CA ALA A 73 -10.69 9.59 -9.13
C ALA A 73 -9.39 10.23 -8.59
N LYS A 74 -8.97 9.91 -7.35
CA LYS A 74 -7.70 10.37 -6.76
C LYS A 74 -6.56 9.37 -6.95
N LEU A 75 -6.81 8.23 -7.58
CA LEU A 75 -5.76 7.27 -7.89
C LEU A 75 -4.91 7.79 -9.05
N GLY A 76 -3.60 7.76 -8.84
CA GLY A 76 -2.63 7.95 -9.90
C GLY A 76 -2.40 6.66 -10.69
N ARG A 77 -1.39 6.69 -11.57
CA ARG A 77 -1.01 5.51 -12.35
C ARG A 77 -0.59 4.35 -11.45
N ARG A 78 -0.87 3.13 -11.90
CA ARG A 78 -0.24 1.91 -11.38
C ARG A 78 1.28 2.02 -11.60
N ILE A 79 2.06 1.71 -10.57
CA ILE A 79 3.52 1.74 -10.65
C ILE A 79 4.15 0.35 -10.64
N GLY A 80 3.43 -0.66 -10.16
CA GLY A 80 3.95 -2.02 -10.07
C GLY A 80 3.04 -2.99 -9.32
N ARG A 81 3.63 -4.07 -8.84
CA ARG A 81 3.00 -5.09 -7.99
C ARG A 81 3.99 -5.52 -6.91
N ILE A 82 3.49 -5.72 -5.68
CA ILE A 82 4.25 -6.35 -4.60
C ILE A 82 4.31 -7.86 -4.81
N GLU A 83 5.46 -8.46 -4.51
CA GLU A 83 5.72 -9.89 -4.62
C GLU A 83 4.75 -10.70 -3.75
N THR A 84 4.30 -11.87 -4.21
CA THR A 84 3.28 -12.69 -3.51
C THR A 84 3.62 -13.03 -2.05
N PRO A 85 4.86 -13.42 -1.69
CA PRO A 85 5.19 -13.70 -0.28
C PRO A 85 5.02 -12.48 0.62
N LEU A 86 5.37 -11.30 0.12
CA LEU A 86 5.26 -10.05 0.86
C LEU A 86 3.80 -9.59 0.98
N LEU A 87 2.96 -9.86 -0.03
CA LEU A 87 1.51 -9.66 0.08
C LEU A 87 0.90 -10.51 1.20
N ALA A 88 1.30 -11.77 1.33
CA ALA A 88 0.80 -12.64 2.40
C ALA A 88 1.17 -12.12 3.81
N GLU A 89 2.37 -11.54 3.96
CA GLU A 89 2.79 -10.88 5.19
C GLU A 89 1.92 -9.65 5.49
N VAL A 90 1.61 -8.85 4.46
CA VAL A 90 0.71 -7.70 4.57
C VAL A 90 -0.69 -8.12 4.98
N ASP A 91 -1.24 -9.16 4.38
CA ASP A 91 -2.59 -9.64 4.68
C ASP A 91 -2.69 -10.11 6.15
N GLN A 92 -1.70 -10.88 6.62
CA GLN A 92 -1.64 -11.33 8.02
C GLN A 92 -1.49 -10.16 9.00
N ALA A 93 -0.62 -9.20 8.70
CA ALA A 93 -0.42 -8.03 9.54
C ALA A 93 -1.67 -7.15 9.57
N LEU A 94 -2.35 -6.97 8.44
CA LEU A 94 -3.57 -6.18 8.34
C LEU A 94 -4.73 -6.83 9.10
N ALA A 95 -4.94 -8.15 8.93
CA ALA A 95 -5.93 -8.90 9.70
C ALA A 95 -5.69 -8.73 11.21
N ARG A 96 -4.44 -8.95 11.66
CA ARG A 96 -4.03 -8.76 13.06
C ARG A 96 -4.25 -7.34 13.56
N PHE A 97 -3.95 -6.32 12.75
CA PHE A 97 -4.17 -4.91 13.09
C PHE A 97 -5.67 -4.60 13.25
N LEU A 98 -6.52 -5.21 12.44
CA LEU A 98 -7.98 -5.06 12.49
C LEU A 98 -8.67 -5.96 13.53
N GLY A 99 -7.93 -6.89 14.15
CA GLY A 99 -8.45 -7.79 15.17
C GLY A 99 -9.29 -8.95 14.60
N VAL A 100 -9.03 -9.36 13.36
CA VAL A 100 -9.67 -10.49 12.67
C VAL A 100 -8.69 -11.62 12.36
#